data_AF-A0A968JN25-F1
#
_entry.id   AF-A0A968JN25-F1
#
_cell.length_a   1.000
_cell.length_b   1.000
_cell.length_c   1.000
_cell.angle_alpha   90.00
_cell.angle_beta   90.00
_cell.angle_gamma   90.00
#
_symmetry.space_group_name_H-M   'P 1'
#
loop_
_entity.id
_entity.type
_entity.pdbx_description
1 polymer ?
#
loop_
_entity_poly.entity_id
_entity_poly.type
_entity_poly.pdbx_seq_one_letter_code
_entity_poly.pdbx_strand_id
1 'polypeptide(L)'
;MHSDAQTAFVHSLALLLENKNTSEIIPQLETHLEEDSILQNNQIFKKLLLQVYLAGANDAFNLQLSKKGEEYLLKFESIYESSKGVSINENLIGEAYSSAGMYYFKKGNYTRSKEYINRGLKYAPDNYKLIISKNSL
;
A
#
# COMPACT_ATOMS: atom_id res chain seq x y z
N MET A 1 30.51 -0.29 4.12
CA MET A 1 29.85 0.91 4.68
C MET A 1 28.44 1.18 4.16
N HIS A 2 28.02 0.76 2.95
CA HIS A 2 26.62 0.95 2.49
C HIS A 2 25.57 0.02 3.13
N SER A 3 25.98 -1.16 3.60
CA SER A 3 25.11 -2.17 4.24
C SER A 3 24.48 -1.68 5.55
N ASP A 4 25.25 -0.96 6.37
CA ASP A 4 24.83 -0.61 7.72
C ASP A 4 23.82 0.53 7.73
N ALA A 5 23.97 1.49 6.80
CA ALA A 5 23.00 2.58 6.61
C ALA A 5 21.66 2.07 6.08
N GLN A 6 21.66 1.13 5.13
CA GLN A 6 20.44 0.50 4.63
C GLN A 6 19.76 -0.34 5.71
N THR A 7 20.52 -1.05 6.52
CA THR A 7 19.99 -1.86 7.62
C THR A 7 19.39 -0.98 8.71
N ALA A 8 20.06 0.12 9.10
CA ALA A 8 19.55 1.08 10.06
C ALA A 8 18.28 1.78 9.56
N PHE A 9 18.20 2.10 8.27
CA PHE A 9 17.02 2.72 7.64
C PHE A 9 15.82 1.76 7.59
N VAL A 10 16.04 0.50 7.18
CA VAL A 10 14.98 -0.53 7.19
C VAL A 10 14.48 -0.79 8.61
N HIS A 11 15.39 -0.79 9.60
CA HIS A 11 15.03 -1.00 11.00
C HIS A 11 14.25 0.18 11.59
N SER A 12 14.68 1.42 11.33
CA SER A 12 13.94 2.61 11.78
C SER A 12 12.55 2.65 11.16
N LEU A 13 12.40 2.20 9.91
CA LEU A 13 11.11 2.18 9.23
C LEU A 13 10.21 1.03 9.68
N ALA A 14 10.77 -0.13 10.04
CA ALA A 14 10.02 -1.18 10.70
C ALA A 14 9.44 -0.70 12.04
N LEU A 15 10.25 0.00 12.85
CA LEU A 15 9.80 0.63 14.10
C LEU A 15 8.75 1.72 13.88
N LEU A 16 8.84 2.46 12.77
CA LEU A 16 7.87 3.49 12.40
C LEU A 16 6.52 2.89 11.94
N LEU A 17 6.57 1.78 11.20
CA LEU A 17 5.38 1.00 10.83
C LEU A 17 4.70 0.38 12.07
N GLU A 18 5.48 -0.06 13.06
CA GLU A 18 4.97 -0.54 14.35
C GLU A 18 4.30 0.57 15.17
N ASN A 19 4.75 1.83 15.03
CA ASN A 19 4.17 2.99 15.72
C ASN A 19 2.95 3.64 15.01
N LYS A 20 2.40 3.01 13.96
CA LYS A 20 1.09 3.31 13.35
C LYS A 20 0.79 4.76 12.94
N ASN A 21 1.80 5.58 12.62
CA ASN A 21 1.54 6.89 12.02
C ASN A 21 2.04 6.97 10.57
N THR A 22 1.46 6.11 9.72
CA THR A 22 1.70 6.06 8.28
C THR A 22 1.56 7.44 7.62
N SER A 23 0.74 8.32 8.19
CA SER A 23 0.51 9.68 7.70
C SER A 23 1.72 10.62 7.82
N GLU A 24 2.63 10.38 8.77
CA GLU A 24 3.85 11.18 8.98
C GLU A 24 5.07 10.62 8.23
N ILE A 25 5.07 9.31 7.95
CA ILE A 25 6.18 8.60 7.33
C ILE A 25 6.15 8.75 5.80
N ILE A 26 4.97 8.72 5.20
CA ILE A 26 4.81 8.80 3.74
C ILE A 26 5.49 10.05 3.16
N PRO A 27 5.26 11.28 3.68
CA PRO A 27 5.90 12.47 3.13
C PRO A 27 7.42 12.40 3.18
N GLN A 28 7.99 11.85 4.26
CA GLN A 28 9.44 11.71 4.41
C GLN A 28 10.00 10.76 3.35
N LEU A 29 9.36 9.62 3.12
CA LEU A 29 9.77 8.66 2.10
C LEU A 29 9.62 9.23 0.68
N GLU A 30 8.56 10.00 0.43
CA GLU A 30 8.35 10.66 -0.86
C GLU A 30 9.44 11.69 -1.15
N THR A 31 9.80 12.53 -0.18
CA THR A 31 10.94 13.47 -0.31
C THR A 31 12.24 12.73 -0.66
N HIS A 32 12.52 11.61 0.00
CA HIS A 32 13.75 10.84 -0.27
C HIS A 32 13.73 10.20 -1.68
N LEU A 33 12.56 9.78 -2.18
CA LEU A 33 12.42 9.23 -3.54
C LEU A 33 12.66 10.31 -4.62
N GLU A 34 12.25 11.55 -4.37
CA GLU A 34 12.42 12.68 -5.28
C GLU A 34 13.86 13.20 -5.30
N GLU A 35 14.52 13.26 -4.14
CA GLU A 35 15.85 13.84 -3.99
C GLU A 35 16.99 12.87 -4.37
N ASP A 36 16.78 11.55 -4.26
CA ASP A 36 17.84 10.56 -4.49
C ASP A 36 17.50 9.56 -5.61
N SER A 37 18.07 9.83 -6.79
CA SER A 37 18.00 8.94 -7.97
C SER A 37 18.52 7.51 -7.72
N ILE A 38 19.35 7.29 -6.70
CA ILE A 38 19.84 5.96 -6.31
C ILE A 38 18.73 5.14 -5.65
N LEU A 39 17.86 5.78 -4.87
CA LEU A 39 16.73 5.12 -4.20
C LEU A 39 15.65 4.68 -5.19
N GLN A 40 15.51 5.36 -6.32
CA GLN A 40 14.59 4.98 -7.40
C GLN A 40 14.89 3.60 -8.00
N ASN A 41 16.11 3.08 -7.85
CA ASN A 41 16.48 1.74 -8.33
C ASN A 41 16.64 0.73 -7.19
N ASN A 42 16.46 1.15 -5.93
CA ASN A 42 16.60 0.30 -4.78
C ASN A 42 15.33 -0.52 -4.53
N GLN A 43 15.42 -1.83 -4.75
CA GLN A 43 14.29 -2.76 -4.60
C GLN A 43 13.78 -2.85 -3.15
N ILE A 44 14.65 -2.69 -2.16
CA ILE A 44 14.28 -2.70 -0.73
C ILE A 44 13.48 -1.44 -0.41
N PHE A 45 13.97 -0.29 -0.86
CA PHE A 45 13.27 0.99 -0.68
C PHE A 45 11.89 0.96 -1.35
N LYS A 46 11.81 0.51 -2.60
CA LYS A 46 10.53 0.35 -3.32
C LYS A 46 9.56 -0.58 -2.59
N LYS A 47 10.05 -1.74 -2.14
CA LYS A 47 9.26 -2.68 -1.36
C LYS A 47 8.65 -2.02 -0.13
N LEU A 48 9.47 -1.27 0.61
CA LEU A 48 9.03 -0.57 1.80
C LEU A 48 7.98 0.51 1.47
N LEU A 49 8.26 1.34 0.47
CA LEU A 49 7.36 2.40 0.05
C LEU A 49 5.98 1.85 -0.36
N LEU A 50 5.97 0.75 -1.11
CA LEU A 50 4.74 0.03 -1.48
C LEU A 50 3.98 -0.49 -0.26
N GLN A 51 4.67 -1.06 0.74
CA GLN A 51 4.05 -1.53 1.98
C GLN A 51 3.43 -0.36 2.78
N VAL A 52 4.12 0.77 2.86
CA VAL A 52 3.64 1.96 3.57
C VAL A 52 2.41 2.54 2.86
N TYR A 53 2.38 2.57 1.52
CA TYR A 53 1.19 3.00 0.78
C TYR A 53 -0.02 2.10 1.03
N LEU A 54 0.16 0.77 1.05
CA LEU A 54 -0.93 -0.16 1.36
C LEU A 54 -1.45 0.03 2.78
N ALA A 55 -0.56 0.15 3.77
CA ALA A 55 -0.93 0.42 5.16
C ALA A 55 -1.65 1.77 5.29
N GLY A 56 -1.11 2.83 4.69
CA GLY A 56 -1.72 4.15 4.68
C GLY A 56 -3.09 4.17 3.99
N ALA A 57 -3.27 3.40 2.91
CA ALA A 57 -4.56 3.26 2.24
C ALA A 57 -5.60 2.61 3.16
N ASN A 58 -5.22 1.50 3.79
CA ASN A 58 -6.07 0.81 4.77
C ASN A 58 -6.50 1.77 5.89
N ASP A 59 -5.55 2.50 6.50
CA ASP A 59 -5.83 3.46 7.56
C ASP A 59 -6.76 4.58 7.07
N ALA A 60 -6.49 5.15 5.90
CA ALA A 60 -7.29 6.23 5.33
C ALA A 60 -8.75 5.81 5.09
N PHE A 61 -9.01 4.63 4.53
CA PHE A 61 -10.38 4.15 4.35
C PHE A 61 -11.09 3.86 5.67
N ASN A 62 -10.38 3.30 6.66
CA ASN A 62 -10.92 3.09 8.01
C ASN A 62 -11.27 4.41 8.70
N LEU A 63 -10.46 5.45 8.49
CA LEU A 63 -10.69 6.82 8.98
C LEU A 63 -11.65 7.65 8.10
N GLN A 64 -12.31 7.04 7.10
CA GLN A 64 -13.23 7.70 6.16
C GLN A 64 -12.59 8.77 5.26
N LEU A 65 -11.26 8.81 5.17
CA LEU A 65 -10.47 9.71 4.32
C LEU A 65 -10.29 9.11 2.91
N SER A 66 -11.40 8.82 2.22
CA SER A 66 -11.38 8.08 0.96
C SER A 66 -10.46 8.68 -0.10
N LYS A 67 -10.49 10.00 -0.31
CA LYS A 67 -9.60 10.66 -1.28
C LYS A 67 -8.12 10.33 -1.05
N LYS A 68 -7.68 10.30 0.21
CA LYS A 68 -6.30 9.96 0.58
C LYS A 68 -6.01 8.48 0.39
N GLY A 69 -6.98 7.62 0.74
CA GLY A 69 -6.87 6.18 0.50
C GLY A 69 -6.74 5.82 -0.98
N GLU A 70 -7.49 6.50 -1.84
CA GLU A 70 -7.41 6.34 -3.29
C GLU A 70 -6.07 6.81 -3.85
N GLU A 71 -5.58 7.96 -3.38
CA GLU A 71 -4.27 8.48 -3.75
C GLU A 71 -3.16 7.47 -3.42
N TYR A 72 -3.17 6.90 -2.22
CA TYR A 72 -2.20 5.89 -1.82
C TYR A 72 -2.29 4.61 -2.63
N LEU A 73 -3.49 4.12 -2.96
CA LEU A 73 -3.65 2.97 -3.85
C LEU A 73 -3.13 3.26 -5.25
N LEU A 74 -3.37 4.45 -5.80
CA LEU A 74 -2.83 4.85 -7.11
C LEU A 74 -1.30 4.93 -7.11
N LYS A 75 -0.70 5.49 -6.06
CA LYS A 75 0.75 5.54 -5.88
C LYS A 75 1.35 4.14 -5.77
N PHE A 76 0.70 3.25 -5.01
CA PHE A 76 1.07 1.83 -4.95
C PHE A 76 1.05 1.18 -6.33
N GLU A 77 -0.06 1.31 -7.08
CA GLU A 77 -0.22 0.68 -8.39
C GLU A 77 0.86 1.16 -9.39
N SER A 78 1.09 2.47 -9.46
CA SER A 78 2.10 3.08 -10.35
C SER A 78 3.51 2.55 -10.08
N ILE A 79 3.91 2.48 -8.82
CA ILE A 79 5.25 1.99 -8.44
C ILE A 79 5.34 0.48 -8.63
N TYR A 80 4.29 -0.28 -8.29
CA TYR A 80 4.29 -1.73 -8.41
C TYR A 80 4.42 -2.16 -9.88
N GLU A 81 3.65 -1.55 -10.78
CA GLU A 81 3.66 -1.86 -12.22
C GLU A 81 5.00 -1.51 -12.90
N SER A 82 5.66 -0.45 -12.43
CA SER A 82 6.99 -0.06 -12.92
C SER A 82 8.14 -0.85 -12.28
N SER A 83 7.90 -1.56 -11.19
CA SER A 83 8.93 -2.26 -10.41
C SER A 83 8.94 -3.76 -10.70
N LYS A 84 9.75 -4.19 -11.67
CA LYS A 84 9.95 -5.62 -11.96
C LYS A 84 10.60 -6.33 -10.78
N GLY A 85 9.97 -7.40 -10.29
CA GLY A 85 10.55 -8.34 -9.32
C GLY A 85 10.40 -7.97 -7.84
N VAL A 86 9.65 -6.92 -7.49
CA VAL A 86 9.35 -6.61 -6.09
C VAL A 86 8.28 -7.56 -5.55
N SER A 87 8.65 -8.40 -4.58
CA SER A 87 7.69 -9.21 -3.83
C SER A 87 7.06 -8.38 -2.70
N ILE A 88 5.73 -8.33 -2.66
CA ILE A 88 4.93 -7.66 -1.65
C ILE A 88 4.10 -8.70 -0.87
N ASN A 89 3.85 -8.41 0.41
CA ASN A 89 2.98 -9.24 1.23
C ASN A 89 1.53 -9.11 0.75
N GLU A 90 1.00 -10.19 0.18
CA GLU A 90 -0.37 -10.25 -0.33
C GLU A 90 -1.43 -9.96 0.73
N ASN A 91 -1.17 -10.19 2.02
CA ASN A 91 -2.11 -9.85 3.08
C ASN A 91 -2.31 -8.33 3.21
N LEU A 92 -1.26 -7.53 3.01
CA LEU A 92 -1.37 -6.07 3.01
C LEU A 92 -2.18 -5.57 1.83
N ILE A 93 -2.01 -6.19 0.66
CA ILE A 93 -2.84 -5.93 -0.52
C ILE A 93 -4.30 -6.24 -0.19
N GLY A 94 -4.55 -7.44 0.37
CA GLY A 94 -5.89 -7.86 0.76
C GLY A 94 -6.55 -6.90 1.75
N GLU A 95 -5.82 -6.42 2.75
CA GLU A 95 -6.32 -5.46 3.75
C GLU A 95 -6.67 -4.11 3.12
N ALA A 96 -5.75 -3.51 2.37
CA ALA A 96 -5.98 -2.19 1.77
C ALA A 96 -7.16 -2.19 0.79
N TYR A 97 -7.21 -3.15 -0.13
CA TYR A 97 -8.27 -3.22 -1.14
C TYR A 97 -9.60 -3.72 -0.56
N SER A 98 -9.59 -4.59 0.45
CA SER A 98 -10.82 -4.98 1.17
C SER A 98 -11.39 -3.79 1.93
N SER A 99 -10.56 -2.99 2.60
CA SER A 99 -11.01 -1.77 3.29
C SER A 99 -11.60 -0.74 2.33
N ALA A 100 -11.00 -0.55 1.15
CA ALA A 100 -11.56 0.29 0.09
C ALA A 100 -12.91 -0.26 -0.41
N GLY A 101 -12.99 -1.57 -0.67
CA GLY A 101 -14.22 -2.25 -1.07
C GLY A 101 -15.33 -2.08 -0.04
N MET A 102 -15.02 -2.33 1.24
CA MET A 102 -15.95 -2.20 2.36
C MET A 102 -16.42 -0.76 2.55
N TYR A 103 -15.53 0.22 2.39
CA TYR A 103 -15.88 1.64 2.46
C TYR A 103 -16.97 1.98 1.45
N TYR A 104 -16.77 1.61 0.18
CA TYR A 104 -17.75 1.91 -0.87
C TYR A 104 -19.03 1.09 -0.75
N PHE A 105 -18.94 -0.16 -0.31
CA PHE A 105 -20.10 -0.99 0.01
C PHE A 105 -20.99 -0.33 1.06
N LYS A 106 -20.40 0.13 2.18
CA LYS A 106 -21.13 0.82 3.26
C LYS A 106 -21.79 2.13 2.81
N LYS A 107 -21.29 2.74 1.72
CA LYS A 107 -21.88 3.94 1.10
C LYS A 107 -22.92 3.60 0.02
N GLY A 108 -23.25 2.33 -0.19
CA GLY A 108 -24.17 1.87 -1.23
C GLY A 108 -23.61 1.91 -2.64
N ASN A 109 -22.31 2.17 -2.82
CA ASN A 109 -21.65 2.21 -4.11
C ASN A 109 -21.02 0.85 -4.44
N TYR A 110 -21.87 -0.11 -4.79
CA TYR A 110 -21.46 -1.49 -5.10
C TYR A 110 -20.53 -1.57 -6.32
N THR A 111 -20.71 -0.70 -7.31
CA THR A 111 -19.86 -0.63 -8.50
C THR A 111 -18.40 -0.33 -8.12
N ARG A 112 -18.17 0.74 -7.34
CA ARG A 112 -16.81 1.06 -6.88
C ARG A 112 -16.28 0.02 -5.90
N SER A 113 -17.13 -0.53 -5.04
CA SER A 113 -16.72 -1.62 -4.15
C SER A 113 -16.12 -2.79 -4.94
N LYS A 114 -16.84 -3.26 -5.96
CA LYS A 114 -16.41 -4.36 -6.85
C LYS A 114 -15.16 -4.00 -7.64
N GLU A 115 -15.04 -2.75 -8.09
CA GLU A 115 -13.84 -2.25 -8.76
C GLU A 115 -12.60 -2.41 -7.89
N TYR A 116 -12.62 -1.94 -6.63
CA TYR A 116 -11.49 -2.06 -5.72
C TYR A 116 -11.14 -3.51 -5.39
N ILE A 117 -12.14 -4.36 -5.17
CA ILE A 117 -11.88 -5.79 -4.93
C ILE A 117 -11.21 -6.44 -6.14
N ASN A 118 -11.67 -6.16 -7.35
CA ASN A 118 -11.06 -6.71 -8.56
C ASN A 118 -9.64 -6.16 -8.81
N ARG A 119 -9.39 -4.88 -8.50
CA ARG A 119 -8.05 -4.30 -8.55
C ARG A 119 -7.11 -5.00 -7.58
N GLY A 120 -7.54 -5.25 -6.34
CA GLY A 120 -6.73 -6.01 -5.37
C GLY A 120 -6.41 -7.42 -5.86
N LEU A 121 -7.38 -8.12 -6.45
CA LEU A 121 -7.20 -9.47 -6.99
C LEU A 121 -6.26 -9.51 -8.21
N LYS A 122 -6.08 -8.40 -8.93
CA LYS A 122 -5.04 -8.31 -9.98
C LYS A 122 -3.64 -8.48 -9.40
N TYR A 123 -3.41 -8.00 -8.18
CA TYR A 123 -2.10 -8.02 -7.52
C TYR A 123 -1.93 -9.16 -6.52
N ALA A 124 -3.03 -9.69 -5.97
CA ALA A 124 -3.04 -10.81 -5.04
C ALA A 124 -4.23 -11.75 -5.38
N PRO A 125 -4.12 -12.55 -6.46
CA PRO A 125 -5.23 -13.33 -7.01
C PRO A 125 -5.75 -14.41 -6.05
N ASP A 126 -4.89 -14.95 -5.20
CA ASP A 126 -5.23 -16.00 -4.24
C ASP A 126 -5.55 -15.46 -2.84
N ASN A 127 -5.68 -14.13 -2.69
CA ASN A 127 -5.96 -13.53 -1.40
C ASN A 127 -7.38 -13.86 -0.92
N TYR A 128 -7.46 -14.65 0.15
CA TYR A 128 -8.73 -15.14 0.69
C TYR A 128 -9.71 -14.01 1.10
N LYS A 129 -9.21 -12.89 1.67
CA LYS A 129 -10.08 -11.78 2.10
C LYS A 129 -10.76 -11.15 0.88
N LEU A 130 -10.03 -10.96 -0.21
CA LEU A 130 -10.57 -10.38 -1.44
C LEU A 130 -11.53 -11.33 -2.15
N ILE A 131 -11.23 -12.63 -2.17
CA ILE A 131 -12.11 -13.66 -2.75
C ILE A 131 -13.46 -13.69 -2.01
N ILE A 132 -13.45 -13.72 -0.67
CA ILE A 132 -14.67 -13.68 0.14
C ILE A 132 -15.43 -12.37 -0.08
N SER A 133 -14.72 -11.23 -0.09
CA SER A 133 -15.33 -9.93 -0.34
C SER A 133 -16.02 -9.90 -1.70
N LYS A 134 -15.39 -10.44 -2.75
CA LYS A 134 -15.96 -10.51 -4.10
C LYS A 134 -17.24 -11.33 -4.16
N ASN A 135 -17.31 -12.45 -3.43
CA ASN A 135 -18.48 -13.31 -3.40
C ASN A 135 -19.66 -12.71 -2.61
N SER A 136 -19.40 -11.65 -1.84
CA SER A 136 -20.40 -10.95 -1.03
C SER A 136 -21.00 -9.71 -1.71
N LEU A 137 -20.56 -9.39 -2.93
CA LEU A 137 -20.96 -8.23 -3.75
C LEU A 137 -21.86 -8.63 -4.91
#